data_AF-A0A0R3KSQ9-F1
#
_entry.id   AF-A0A0R3KSQ9-F1
#
_cell.length_a   1.000
_cell.length_b   1.000
_cell.length_c   1.000
_cell.angle_alpha   90.00
_cell.angle_beta   90.00
_cell.angle_gamma   90.00
#
_symmetry.space_group_name_H-M   'P 1'
#
loop_
_entity.id
_entity.type
_entity.pdbx_description
1 polymer ?
#
loop_
_entity_poly.entity_id
_entity_poly.type
_entity_poly.pdbx_seq_one_letter_code
_entity_poly.pdbx_strand_id
1 'polypeptide(L)' 'MNFSQMKDERILAFYENVRQQVELDLRAGGRYRFAGPGVKEYAERLREEMDRRRLQYDPIDWS' A
#
# COMPACT_ATOMS: atom_id res chain seq x y z
N MET A 1 12.80 -7.01 -1.03
CA MET A 1 13.06 -5.58 -0.77
C MET A 1 13.26 -5.40 0.73
N ASN A 2 14.26 -4.64 1.18
CA ASN A 2 14.49 -4.41 2.60
C ASN A 2 13.90 -3.06 3.03
N PHE A 3 12.64 -3.07 3.46
CA PHE A 3 11.94 -1.86 3.90
C PHE A 3 12.56 -1.23 5.14
N SER A 4 13.20 -2.02 6.01
CA SER A 4 13.84 -1.52 7.25
C SER A 4 14.91 -0.46 7.00
N GLN A 5 15.55 -0.46 5.83
CA GLN A 5 16.61 0.49 5.45
C GLN A 5 16.10 1.68 4.64
N MET A 6 14.82 1.69 4.27
CA MET A 6 14.23 2.79 3.52
C MET A 6 13.85 3.94 4.46
N LYS A 7 13.94 5.17 3.94
CA LYS A 7 13.43 6.35 4.64
C LYS A 7 11.91 6.32 4.72
N ASP A 8 11.38 6.91 5.78
CA ASP A 8 9.95 6.94 6.07
C ASP A 8 9.15 7.57 4.94
N GLU A 9 9.64 8.65 4.34
CA GLU A 9 8.94 9.33 3.24
C GLU A 9 8.78 8.43 2.02
N ARG A 10 9.74 7.53 1.78
CA ARG A 10 9.70 6.60 0.65
C ARG A 10 8.72 5.46 0.91
N ILE A 11 8.62 4.98 2.15
CA ILE A 11 7.65 3.96 2.53
C ILE A 11 6.23 4.52 2.41
N LEU A 12 6.00 5.72 2.93
CA LEU A 12 4.72 6.43 2.84
C LEU A 12 4.33 6.68 1.37
N ALA A 13 5.25 7.18 0.56
CA ALA A 13 4.97 7.44 -0.86
C ALA A 13 4.60 6.17 -1.64
N PHE A 14 5.25 5.03 -1.34
CA PHE A 14 4.89 3.78 -1.99
C PHE A 14 3.56 3.23 -1.51
N TYR A 15 3.28 3.30 -0.21
CA TYR A 15 2.00 2.86 0.32
C TYR A 15 0.84 3.70 -0.26
N GLU A 16 1.01 5.03 -0.28
CA GLU A 16 0.03 5.96 -0.86
C GLU A 16 -0.19 5.71 -2.35
N ASN A 17 0.86 5.42 -3.10
CA ASN A 17 0.75 5.10 -4.52
C ASN A 17 -0.05 3.81 -4.74
N VAL A 18 0.13 2.79 -3.90
CA VAL A 18 -0.67 1.56 -3.97
C VAL A 18 -2.13 1.85 -3.60
N ARG A 19 -2.36 2.63 -2.53
CA ARG A 19 -3.70 3.04 -2.08
C ARG A 19 -4.50 3.71 -3.19
N GLN A 20 -3.90 4.70 -3.85
CA GLN A 20 -4.54 5.40 -4.98
C GLN A 20 -4.86 4.46 -6.15
N GLN A 21 -3.96 3.53 -6.47
CA GLN A 21 -4.21 2.58 -7.57
C GLN A 21 -5.33 1.58 -7.24
N VAL A 22 -5.42 1.13 -5.98
CA VAL A 22 -6.54 0.29 -5.52
C VAL A 22 -7.85 1.07 -5.57
N GLU A 23 -7.89 2.30 -5.07
CA GLU A 23 -9.10 3.14 -5.15
C GLU A 23 -9.56 3.36 -6.60
N LEU A 24 -8.62 3.59 -7.53
CA LEU A 24 -8.94 3.76 -8.94
C LEU A 24 -9.49 2.45 -9.55
N ASP A 25 -8.90 1.30 -9.23
CA ASP A 25 -9.40 0.00 -9.71
C ASP A 25 -10.80 -0.30 -9.17
N LEU A 26 -11.05 -0.02 -7.89
CA LEU A 26 -12.38 -0.17 -7.26
C LEU A 26 -13.42 0.75 -7.92
N ARG A 27 -13.07 2.02 -8.16
CA ARG A 27 -13.96 2.96 -8.89
C ARG A 27 -14.22 2.52 -10.34
N ALA A 28 -13.29 1.78 -10.94
CA ALA A 28 -13.45 1.18 -12.27
C ALA A 28 -14.19 -0.18 -12.23
N GLY A 29 -14.70 -0.62 -11.08
CA GLY A 29 -15.42 -1.88 -10.90
C GLY A 29 -14.50 -3.10 -10.85
N GLY A 30 -13.24 -2.94 -10.41
CA GLY A 30 -12.25 -4.02 -10.34
C GLY A 30 -11.78 -4.52 -11.71
N ARG A 31 -11.96 -3.70 -12.76
CA ARG A 31 -11.71 -4.07 -14.16
C ARG A 31 -10.26 -4.45 -14.43
N TYR A 32 -9.31 -3.81 -13.74
CA TYR A 32 -7.88 -4.01 -13.97
C TYR A 32 -7.28 -5.06 -13.05
N ARG A 33 -8.05 -5.55 -12.07
CA ARG A 33 -7.61 -6.55 -11.07
C ARG A 33 -6.27 -6.16 -10.44
N PHE A 34 -6.07 -4.86 -10.26
CA PHE A 34 -4.85 -4.32 -9.70
C PHE A 34 -4.70 -4.75 -8.23
N ALA A 35 -5.80 -4.83 -7.50
CA ALA A 35 -5.87 -5.31 -6.11
C ALA A 35 -5.68 -6.85 -5.97
N GLY A 36 -4.81 -7.44 -6.79
CA GLY A 36 -4.47 -8.86 -6.74
C GLY A 36 -3.58 -9.24 -5.53
N PRO A 37 -3.35 -10.55 -5.31
CA PRO A 37 -2.64 -11.06 -4.13
C PRO A 37 -1.23 -10.48 -3.92
N GLY A 38 -0.46 -10.27 -4.99
CA GLY A 38 0.89 -9.73 -4.89
C GLY A 38 0.92 -8.25 -4.47
N VAL A 39 -0.06 -7.46 -4.90
CA VAL A 39 -0.20 -6.05 -4.49
C VAL A 39 -0.65 -5.98 -3.03
N LYS A 40 -1.56 -6.87 -2.62
CA LYS A 40 -1.95 -7.03 -1.20
C LYS A 40 -0.75 -7.37 -0.32
N GLU A 41 0.02 -8.40 -0.68
CA GLU A 41 1.21 -8.78 0.10
C GLU A 41 2.24 -7.63 0.17
N TYR A 42 2.48 -6.93 -0.94
CA TYR A 42 3.38 -5.79 -0.97
C TYR A 42 2.92 -4.65 -0.05
N ALA A 43 1.63 -4.30 -0.09
CA ALA A 43 1.03 -3.29 0.77
C ALA A 43 1.06 -3.67 2.25
N GLU A 44 0.82 -4.94 2.58
CA GLU A 44 0.92 -5.44 3.95
C GLU A 44 2.33 -5.29 4.52
N ARG A 45 3.37 -5.60 3.74
CA ARG A 45 4.76 -5.45 4.19
C ARG A 45 5.15 -3.97 4.39
N LEU A 46 4.58 -3.06 3.61
CA LEU A 46 4.73 -1.62 3.84
C LEU A 46 4.01 -1.21 5.13
N ARG A 47 2.78 -1.69 5.33
CA ARG A 47 1.96 -1.44 6.51
C ARG A 47 2.66 -1.88 7.80
N GLU A 48 3.17 -3.11 7.84
CA GLU A 48 3.92 -3.65 8.97
C GLU A 48 5.10 -2.74 9.37
N GLU A 49 5.81 -2.21 8.38
CA GLU A 49 6.95 -1.32 8.62
C GLU A 49 6.55 0.08 9.06
N MET A 50 5.44 0.62 8.54
CA MET A 50 4.86 1.87 9.01
C MET A 50 4.35 1.75 10.45
N ASP A 51 3.67 0.65 10.78
CA ASP A 51 3.19 0.34 12.13
C ASP A 51 4.37 0.20 13.11
N ARG A 52 5.43 -0.52 12.72
CA ARG A 52 6.66 -0.66 13.52
C ARG A 52 7.29 0.69 13.84
N ARG A 53 7.20 1.65 12.93
CA ARG A 53 7.74 3.02 13.06
C ARG A 53 6.74 4.03 13.61
N ARG A 54 5.49 3.62 13.81
CA ARG A 54 4.37 4.47 14.24
C ARG A 54 4.12 5.65 13.30
N LEU A 55 4.26 5.43 12.00
CA LEU A 55 3.96 6.43 10.98
C LEU A 55 2.44 6.57 10.82
N GLN A 56 1.98 7.78 10.51
CA GLN A 56 0.58 8.04 10.18
C GLN A 56 0.35 7.77 8.69
N TYR A 57 -0.69 7.01 8.38
CA TYR A 57 -1.12 6.70 7.01
C TYR A 57 -2.62 6.38 6.98
N ASP A 58 -3.24 6.57 5.82
CA ASP A 58 -4.63 6.19 5.60
C ASP A 58 -4.69 4.74 5.08
N PRO A 59 -5.41 3.81 5.72
CA PRO A 59 -5.42 2.41 5.32
C PRO A 59 -6.03 2.20 3.92
N ILE A 60 -5.53 1.18 3.21
CA ILE A 60 -6.12 0.74 1.93
C ILE A 60 -7.44 0.03 2.18
N ASP A 61 -8.48 0.44 1.47
CA ASP A 61 -9.74 -0.29 1.38
C ASP A 61 -9.63 -1.42 0.34
N TRP A 62 -9.91 -2.64 0.75
CA TRP A 62 -9.85 -3.85 -0.10
C TRP A 62 -11.23 -4.45 -0.42
N SER A 63 -12.30 -3.73 -0.08
CA SER A 63 -13.71 -4.14 -0.20
C SER A 63 -14.15 -4.45 -1.63
#